data_AF-A0A1Z5HQV1-F1
#
_entry.id   AF-A0A1Z5HQV1-F1
#
_cell.length_a   1.000
_cell.length_b   1.000
_cell.length_c   1.000
_cell.angle_alpha   90.00
_cell.angle_beta   90.00
_cell.angle_gamma   90.00
#
_symmetry.space_group_name_H-M   'P 1'
#
loop_
_entity.id
_entity.type
_entity.pdbx_description
1 polymer ?
#
loop_
_entity_poly.entity_id
_entity_poly.type
_entity_poly.pdbx_seq_one_letter_code
_entity_poly.pdbx_strand_id
1 'polypeptide(L)' 'RTNTTLPASEVALAYKQLWMVERAFREMKCTLKLRPMYHWTESRIRGHIMVCFLAFYLEMALRQMLSSV' A
#
# COMPACT_ATOMS: atom_id res chain seq x y z
N ARG A 1 15.65 -3.27 23.94
CA ARG A 1 14.38 -3.94 24.27
C ARG A 1 13.31 -3.37 23.36
N THR A 2 12.60 -4.20 22.61
CA THR A 2 11.46 -3.78 21.77
C THR A 2 10.22 -3.62 22.65
N ASN A 3 9.33 -2.68 22.33
CA ASN A 3 8.08 -2.44 23.08
C ASN A 3 6.99 -3.50 22.82
N THR A 4 7.38 -4.74 22.50
CA THR A 4 6.45 -5.81 22.10
C THR A 4 6.63 -7.03 23.01
N THR A 5 5.55 -7.77 23.23
CA THR A 5 5.54 -9.04 23.96
C THR A 5 5.80 -10.25 23.06
N LEU A 6 6.08 -10.03 21.77
CA LEU A 6 6.27 -11.11 20.79
C LEU A 6 7.68 -11.72 20.92
N PRO A 7 7.83 -13.03 20.63
CA PRO A 7 9.15 -13.66 20.58
C PRO A 7 9.98 -13.09 19.43
N ALA A 8 11.32 -13.11 19.59
CA ALA A 8 12.25 -12.46 18.67
C ALA A 8 12.14 -12.96 17.22
N SER A 9 11.80 -14.25 17.02
CA SER A 9 11.57 -14.85 15.71
C SER A 9 10.37 -14.24 14.98
N GLU A 10 9.26 -14.03 15.69
CA GLU A 10 8.06 -13.41 15.13
C GLU A 10 8.27 -11.94 14.82
N VAL A 11 8.97 -11.21 15.70
CA VAL A 11 9.34 -9.81 15.44
C VAL A 11 10.18 -9.69 14.18
N ALA A 12 11.18 -10.57 13.99
CA ALA A 12 12.01 -10.57 12.80
C ALA A 12 11.19 -10.91 11.53
N LEU A 13 10.22 -11.83 11.61
CA LEU A 13 9.35 -12.17 10.49
C LEU A 13 8.41 -11.01 10.12
N ALA A 14 7.75 -10.40 11.11
CA ALA A 14 6.89 -9.24 10.90
C ALA A 14 7.68 -8.06 10.32
N TYR A 15 8.90 -7.83 10.80
CA TYR A 15 9.76 -6.78 10.27
C TYR A 15 10.11 -7.03 8.79
N LYS A 16 10.35 -8.28 8.41
CA LYS A 16 10.54 -8.62 6.99
C LYS A 16 9.30 -8.27 6.17
N GLN A 17 8.08 -8.48 6.67
CA GLN A 17 6.86 -8.19 5.92
C GLN A 17 6.64 -6.69 5.58
N LEU A 18 7.39 -5.75 6.20
CA LEU A 18 7.29 -4.31 5.86
C LEU A 18 7.52 -4.03 4.37
N TRP A 19 8.34 -4.83 3.67
CA TRP A 19 8.58 -4.63 2.24
C TRP A 19 7.28 -4.66 1.42
N MET A 20 6.25 -5.38 1.88
CA MET A 20 4.94 -5.44 1.21
C MET A 20 4.28 -4.05 1.17
N VAL A 21 4.39 -3.29 2.25
CA VAL A 21 3.87 -1.92 2.35
C VAL A 21 4.68 -0.99 1.45
N GLU A 22 6.01 -1.13 1.42
CA GLU A 22 6.86 -0.35 0.53
C GLU A 22 6.54 -0.61 -0.95
N ARG A 23 6.28 -1.87 -1.31
CA ARG A 23 5.85 -2.26 -2.66
C ARG A 23 4.50 -1.62 -3.00
N ALA A 24 3.52 -1.67 -2.10
CA ALA A 24 2.22 -1.04 -2.29
C ALA A 24 2.36 0.47 -2.58
N PHE A 25 3.17 1.18 -1.79
CA PHE A 25 3.44 2.59 -2.03
C PHE A 25 4.14 2.83 -3.37
N ARG A 26 5.06 1.94 -3.77
CA ARG A 26 5.75 2.03 -5.06
C ARG A 26 4.78 1.89 -6.23
N GLU A 27 3.89 0.90 -6.22
CA GLU A 27 2.87 0.72 -7.26
C GLU A 27 1.93 1.92 -7.34
N MET A 28 1.45 2.41 -6.18
CA MET A 28 0.57 3.57 -6.16
C MET A 28 1.26 4.82 -6.73
N LYS A 29 2.55 5.03 -6.44
CA LYS A 29 3.33 6.17 -6.95
C LYS A 29 3.66 6.05 -8.44
N CYS A 30 4.03 4.87 -8.92
CA CYS A 30 4.51 4.67 -10.29
C CYS A 30 3.37 4.28 -11.25
N THR A 31 2.70 3.16 -10.99
CA THR A 31 1.68 2.58 -11.87
C THR A 31 0.41 3.42 -11.86
N LEU A 32 -0.09 3.74 -10.67
CA LEU A 32 -1.34 4.51 -10.49
C LEU A 32 -1.12 6.02 -10.55
N LYS A 33 0.10 6.46 -10.87
CA LYS A 33 0.47 7.86 -11.06
C LYS A 33 -0.06 8.77 -9.93
N LEU A 34 0.02 8.32 -8.69
CA LEU A 34 -0.24 9.18 -7.53
C LEU A 34 0.63 10.44 -7.60
N ARG A 35 1.82 10.33 -8.21
CA ARG A 35 2.70 11.46 -8.50
C ARG A 35 3.13 11.44 -9.97
N PRO A 36 3.23 12.61 -10.62
CA PRO A 36 2.95 13.96 -10.10
C PRO A 36 1.45 14.31 -9.99
N MET A 37 1.08 15.02 -8.92
CA MET A 37 -0.28 15.54 -8.70
C MET A 37 -0.38 16.97 -9.22
N TYR A 38 -1.10 17.18 -10.32
CA TYR A 38 -1.30 18.51 -10.94
C TYR A 38 -2.55 19.23 -10.43
N HIS A 39 -3.02 18.86 -9.24
CA HIS A 39 -4.20 19.46 -8.60
C HIS A 39 -3.77 20.51 -7.59
N TRP A 40 -4.48 21.64 -7.56
CA TRP A 40 -4.15 22.80 -6.73
C TRP A 40 -5.12 23.02 -5.57
N THR A 41 -6.30 22.41 -5.63
CA THR A 41 -7.30 22.47 -4.55
C THR A 41 -7.27 21.21 -3.71
N GLU A 42 -7.42 21.36 -2.40
CA GLU A 42 -7.40 20.25 -1.44
C GLU A 42 -8.42 19.17 -1.80
N SER A 43 -9.63 19.57 -2.21
CA SER A 43 -10.69 18.64 -2.62
C SER A 43 -10.25 17.72 -3.76
N ARG A 44 -9.59 18.28 -4.79
CA ARG A 44 -9.12 17.51 -5.96
C ARG A 44 -7.92 16.63 -5.61
N ILE A 45 -7.02 17.11 -4.75
CA ILE A 45 -5.89 16.32 -4.22
C ILE A 45 -6.42 15.10 -3.46
N ARG A 46 -7.34 15.30 -2.51
CA ARG A 46 -7.96 14.19 -1.75
C ARG A 46 -8.68 13.22 -2.68
N GLY A 47 -9.43 13.71 -3.66
CA GLY A 47 -10.11 12.87 -4.65
C GLY A 47 -9.15 11.99 -5.46
N HIS A 48 -8.06 12.57 -5.97
CA HIS A 48 -7.02 11.81 -6.70
C HIS A 48 -6.39 10.71 -5.86
N ILE A 49 -6.01 11.04 -4.62
CA ILE A 49 -5.44 10.06 -3.67
C ILE A 49 -6.45 8.92 -3.42
N MET A 50 -7.73 9.25 -3.23
CA MET A 50 -8.80 8.27 -3.01
C MET A 50 -8.96 7.32 -4.20
N VAL A 51 -8.98 7.86 -5.42
CA VAL A 51 -9.09 7.06 -6.66
C VAL A 51 -7.88 6.16 -6.85
N CYS A 52 -6.66 6.68 -6.67
CA CYS A 52 -5.44 5.86 -6.73
C CYS A 52 -5.45 4.74 -5.67
N PHE A 53 -5.89 5.03 -4.45
CA PHE A 53 -5.97 4.02 -3.40
C PHE A 53 -7.02 2.95 -3.71
N LEU A 54 -8.21 3.36 -4.20
CA LEU A 54 -9.27 2.43 -4.60
C LEU A 54 -8.81 1.51 -5.74
N ALA A 55 -8.13 2.05 -6.76
CA ALA A 55 -7.59 1.25 -7.85
C ALA A 55 -6.57 0.21 -7.35
N PHE A 56 -5.66 0.60 -6.46
CA PHE A 56 -4.72 -0.34 -5.83
C PHE A 56 -5.43 -1.44 -5.04
N TYR A 57 -6.45 -1.06 -4.26
CA TYR A 57 -7.22 -2.03 -3.47
C TYR A 57 -7.92 -3.07 -4.37
N LEU A 58 -8.56 -2.62 -5.45
CA LEU A 58 -9.22 -3.50 -6.41
C LEU A 58 -8.22 -4.44 -7.08
N GLU A 59 -7.05 -3.93 -7.47
CA GLU A 59 -5.97 -4.75 -8.01
C GLU A 59 -5.54 -5.84 -7.03
N MET A 60 -5.33 -5.49 -5.75
CA MET A 60 -4.98 -6.48 -4.72
C MET A 60 -6.08 -7.52 -4.51
N ALA A 61 -7.34 -7.09 -4.46
CA ALA A 61 -8.48 -7.98 -4.29
C ALA A 61 -8.60 -8.97 -5.45
N LEU A 62 -8.44 -8.49 -6.69
CA LEU A 62 -8.43 -9.32 -7.90
C LEU A 62 -7.29 -10.33 -7.89
N ARG A 63 -6.07 -9.89 -7.52
CA ARG A 63 -4.91 -10.80 -7.38
C ARG A 63 -5.16 -11.88 -6.34
N GLN A 64 -5.78 -11.53 -5.21
CA GLN A 64 -6.13 -12.50 -4.17
C GLN A 64 -7.16 -13.51 -4.67
N MET A 65 -8.21 -13.06 -5.35
CA MET A 65 -9.22 -13.94 -5.95
C MET A 65 -8.61 -14.90 -6.97
N LEU A 66 -7.74 -14.41 -7.85
CA LEU A 66 -7.03 -15.25 -8.83
C LEU A 66 -6.07 -16.25 -8.19
N SER A 67 -5.48 -15.93 -7.03
CA SER A 67 -4.62 -16.87 -6.31
C SER A 67 -5.38 -17.98 -5.59
N SER A 68 -6.69 -17.78 -5.36
CA SER A 68 -7.57 -18.74 -4.69
C SER A 68 -8.33 -19.66 -5.65
N VAL A 69 -8.22 -19.44 -6.95
CA VAL A 69 -8.75 -20.29 -8.03
C VAL A 69 -7.64 -21.21 -8.53
#